data_AF-A0A6F8SJL3-F1
#
_entry.id   AF-A0A6F8SJL3-F1
#
_cell.length_a   1.000
_cell.length_b   1.000
_cell.length_c   1.000
_cell.angle_alpha   90.00
_cell.angle_beta   90.00
_cell.angle_gamma   90.00
#
_symmetry.space_group_name_H-M   'P 1'
#
loop_
_entity.id
_entity.type
_entity.pdbx_description
1 polymer ?
#
loop_
_entity_poly.entity_id
_entity_poly.type
_entity_poly.pdbx_seq_one_letter_code
_entity_poly.pdbx_strand_id
1 'polypeptide(L)'
;MDDHPRRGDVFFAFLDPVLGCEQGGTRPVLVVQNDAGNRRSKTIIVAAITGKPKANLPVHVPVPASAGLREGSVALLEQLRTIDKLRLRGRAGHIGAEQMRLVDAALAVSLGLKGPGDDFMLLTLCRKCHQTFCDSDDYLVWRADFEQEQREPCTICNTRTGYDYKVVRR
;
A
#
# COMPACT_ATOMS: atom_id res chain seq x y z
N MET A 1 -5.75 -5.68 23.96
CA MET A 1 -4.83 -5.91 22.82
C MET A 1 -5.62 -5.61 21.57
N ASP A 2 -5.07 -4.79 20.67
CA ASP A 2 -5.73 -4.40 19.42
C ASP A 2 -5.71 -5.60 18.47
N ASP A 3 -6.86 -6.26 18.25
CA ASP A 3 -6.99 -7.52 17.49
C ASP A 3 -7.17 -7.30 15.98
N HIS A 4 -6.86 -6.09 15.51
CA HIS A 4 -7.00 -5.75 14.09
C HIS A 4 -5.79 -6.23 13.29
N PRO A 5 -6.01 -6.74 12.05
CA PRO A 5 -4.91 -7.04 11.14
C PRO A 5 -4.00 -5.83 10.96
N ARG A 6 -2.68 -6.04 10.94
CA ARG A 6 -1.70 -4.98 10.69
C ARG A 6 -1.02 -5.18 9.35
N ARG A 7 -0.54 -4.08 8.77
CA ARG A 7 0.29 -4.10 7.57
C ARG A 7 1.51 -4.98 7.83
N GLY A 8 1.80 -5.89 6.92
CA GLY A 8 2.85 -6.90 7.08
C GLY A 8 2.38 -8.20 7.74
N ASP A 9 1.17 -8.27 8.30
CA ASP A 9 0.63 -9.55 8.76
C ASP A 9 0.34 -10.48 7.58
N VAL A 10 0.57 -11.77 7.81
CA VAL A 10 0.23 -12.84 6.89
C VAL A 10 -0.96 -13.61 7.46
N PHE A 11 -2.00 -13.76 6.64
CA PHE A 11 -3.23 -14.47 6.98
C PHE A 11 -3.52 -15.55 5.93
N PHE A 12 -4.23 -16.60 6.30
CA PHE A 12 -4.95 -17.39 5.29
C PHE A 12 -6.23 -16.67 4.89
N ALA A 13 -6.58 -16.66 3.61
CA ALA A 13 -7.82 -16.09 3.12
C ALA A 13 -8.46 -16.94 2.02
N PHE A 14 -9.79 -16.90 1.96
CA PHE A 14 -10.56 -17.53 0.90
C PHE A 14 -10.81 -16.53 -0.24
N LEU A 15 -10.15 -16.73 -1.38
CA LEU A 15 -10.16 -15.78 -2.50
C LEU A 15 -11.19 -16.09 -3.59
N ASP A 16 -11.80 -17.27 -3.58
CA ASP A 16 -12.81 -17.65 -4.57
C ASP A 16 -14.16 -16.93 -4.37
N PRO A 17 -14.96 -16.78 -5.45
CA PRO A 17 -14.65 -17.16 -6.83
C PRO A 17 -13.65 -16.22 -7.51
N VAL A 18 -13.02 -16.72 -8.58
CA VAL A 18 -12.09 -15.97 -9.43
C VAL A 18 -12.36 -16.21 -10.92
N LEU A 19 -11.94 -15.28 -11.76
CA LEU A 19 -12.00 -15.40 -13.22
C LEU A 19 -10.60 -15.39 -13.83
N GLY A 20 -10.37 -16.26 -14.83
CA GLY A 20 -9.11 -16.29 -15.58
C GLY A 20 -7.87 -16.52 -14.70
N CYS A 21 -6.92 -15.59 -14.75
CA CYS A 21 -5.60 -15.70 -14.11
C CYS A 21 -5.52 -15.13 -12.69
N GLU A 22 -6.64 -14.67 -12.14
CA GLU A 22 -6.74 -14.25 -10.74
C GLU A 22 -6.33 -15.38 -9.77
N GLN A 23 -5.59 -15.05 -8.71
CA GLN A 23 -5.25 -16.04 -7.69
C GLN A 23 -6.46 -16.38 -6.81
N GLY A 24 -7.02 -17.57 -7.02
CA GLY A 24 -8.13 -18.14 -6.22
C GLY A 24 -7.72 -19.11 -5.13
N GLY A 25 -8.69 -19.79 -4.54
CA GLY A 25 -8.51 -20.79 -3.47
C GLY A 25 -8.29 -20.20 -2.08
N THR A 26 -8.20 -21.09 -1.09
CA THR A 26 -7.73 -20.75 0.26
C THR A 26 -6.21 -20.74 0.27
N ARG A 27 -5.60 -19.57 0.48
CA ARG A 27 -4.14 -19.43 0.46
C ARG A 27 -3.66 -18.35 1.42
N PRO A 28 -2.35 -18.32 1.74
CA PRO A 28 -1.78 -17.20 2.47
C PRO A 28 -1.87 -15.92 1.64
N VAL A 29 -2.07 -14.81 2.33
CA VAL A 29 -2.13 -13.46 1.80
C VAL A 29 -1.38 -12.52 2.73
N LEU A 30 -0.69 -11.54 2.14
CA LEU A 30 0.02 -10.49 2.86
C LEU A 30 -0.87 -9.25 2.96
N VAL A 31 -1.06 -8.72 4.17
CA VAL A 31 -1.75 -7.44 4.38
C VAL A 31 -0.86 -6.29 3.93
N VAL A 32 -1.31 -5.53 2.93
CA VAL A 32 -0.58 -4.37 2.40
C VAL A 32 -1.26 -3.03 2.67
N GLN A 33 -2.54 -3.05 3.10
CA GLN A 33 -3.26 -1.85 3.52
C GLN A 33 -2.66 -1.22 4.78
N ASN A 34 -2.74 0.11 4.88
CA ASN A 34 -2.30 0.87 6.05
C ASN A 34 -3.12 0.54 7.32
N ASP A 35 -2.50 0.67 8.50
CA ASP A 35 -3.13 0.26 9.77
C ASP A 35 -4.34 1.11 10.17
N ALA A 36 -4.40 2.38 9.78
CA ALA A 36 -5.57 3.21 10.04
C ALA A 36 -6.80 2.66 9.31
N GLY A 37 -6.63 2.27 8.04
CA GLY A 37 -7.62 1.56 7.25
C GLY A 37 -7.96 0.20 7.84
N ASN A 38 -6.96 -0.57 8.25
CA ASN A 38 -7.17 -1.88 8.86
C ASN A 38 -7.95 -1.83 10.18
N ARG A 39 -7.81 -0.75 10.97
CA ARG A 39 -8.60 -0.58 12.20
C ARG A 39 -10.04 -0.15 11.92
N ARG A 40 -10.26 0.73 10.95
CA ARG A 40 -11.57 1.40 10.75
C ARG A 40 -12.45 0.78 9.67
N SER A 41 -11.87 0.19 8.63
CA SER A 41 -12.60 -0.39 7.51
C SER A 41 -13.08 -1.81 7.78
N LYS A 42 -14.18 -2.22 7.16
CA LYS A 42 -14.59 -3.64 7.08
C LYS A 42 -13.77 -4.43 6.05
N THR A 43 -13.12 -3.73 5.13
CA THR A 43 -12.29 -4.31 4.08
C THR A 43 -10.80 -4.15 4.35
N ILE A 44 -10.01 -4.98 3.68
CA ILE A 44 -8.55 -5.01 3.76
C ILE A 44 -7.96 -5.26 2.37
N ILE A 45 -6.83 -4.62 2.06
CA ILE A 45 -6.09 -4.84 0.82
C ILE A 45 -4.98 -5.85 1.10
N VAL A 46 -4.97 -6.92 0.33
CA VAL A 46 -4.01 -8.01 0.46
C VAL A 46 -3.36 -8.36 -0.88
N ALA A 47 -2.15 -8.89 -0.82
CA ALA A 47 -1.46 -9.54 -1.94
C ALA A 47 -1.50 -11.07 -1.77
N ALA A 48 -1.78 -11.81 -2.83
CA ALA A 48 -1.75 -13.26 -2.79
C ALA A 48 -0.30 -13.79 -2.63
N ILE A 49 -0.14 -14.86 -1.83
CA ILE A 49 1.14 -15.57 -1.69
C ILE A 49 1.03 -16.94 -2.37
N THR A 50 2.12 -17.39 -3.00
CA THR A 50 2.26 -18.73 -3.58
C THR A 50 3.55 -19.41 -3.12
N GLY A 51 3.46 -20.70 -2.77
CA GLY A 51 4.65 -21.56 -2.59
C GLY A 51 5.14 -22.18 -3.91
N LYS A 52 4.33 -22.12 -4.98
CA LYS A 52 4.72 -22.66 -6.29
C LYS A 52 5.79 -21.77 -6.96
N PRO A 53 6.77 -22.38 -7.68
CA PRO A 53 7.69 -21.64 -8.53
C PRO A 53 6.97 -20.72 -9.52
N LYS A 54 7.53 -19.53 -9.75
CA LYS A 54 7.02 -18.53 -10.70
C LYS A 54 8.18 -17.93 -11.49
N ALA A 55 7.86 -17.39 -12.67
CA ALA A 55 8.80 -16.58 -13.42
C ALA A 55 9.20 -15.36 -12.58
N ASN A 56 10.48 -14.98 -12.64
CA ASN A 56 11.00 -13.88 -11.82
C ASN A 56 10.48 -12.54 -12.36
N LEU A 57 9.43 -11.98 -11.73
CA LEU A 57 8.95 -10.63 -12.02
C LEU A 57 9.50 -9.64 -10.98
N PRO A 58 9.74 -8.36 -11.36
CA PRO A 58 10.22 -7.33 -10.42
C PRO A 58 9.22 -7.02 -9.29
N VAL A 59 7.98 -7.50 -9.43
CA VAL A 59 6.88 -7.35 -8.47
C VAL A 59 6.69 -8.61 -7.61
N HIS A 60 7.64 -9.54 -7.62
CA HIS A 60 7.65 -10.73 -6.78
C HIS A 60 8.57 -10.53 -5.59
N VAL A 61 8.04 -10.69 -4.39
CA VAL A 61 8.81 -10.52 -3.15
C VAL A 61 8.88 -11.83 -2.38
N PRO A 62 10.08 -12.34 -2.07
CA PRO A 62 10.24 -13.52 -1.23
C PRO A 62 9.65 -13.32 0.16
N VAL A 63 8.89 -14.30 0.63
CA VAL A 63 8.34 -14.37 1.99
C VAL A 63 8.96 -15.58 2.69
N PRO A 64 9.72 -15.39 3.77
CA PRO A 64 10.37 -16.50 4.46
C PRO A 64 9.34 -17.38 5.18
N ALA A 65 9.68 -18.66 5.38
CA ALA A 65 8.86 -19.59 6.16
C ALA A 65 8.60 -19.09 7.60
N SER A 66 9.54 -18.32 8.15
CA SER A 66 9.42 -17.68 9.48
C SER A 66 8.23 -16.71 9.59
N ALA A 67 7.61 -16.31 8.47
CA ALA A 67 6.36 -15.56 8.44
C ALA A 67 5.11 -16.43 8.75
N GLY A 68 5.30 -17.63 9.31
CA GLY A 68 4.23 -18.58 9.66
C GLY A 68 3.77 -19.46 8.50
N LEU A 69 4.63 -19.62 7.48
CA LEU A 69 4.36 -20.45 6.31
C LEU A 69 5.09 -21.79 6.43
N ARG A 70 4.58 -22.82 5.73
CA ARG A 70 5.21 -24.15 5.73
C ARG A 70 6.59 -24.15 5.08
N GLU A 71 6.79 -23.28 4.10
CA GLU A 71 8.02 -23.18 3.31
C GLU A 71 8.20 -21.74 2.80
N GLY A 72 9.41 -21.45 2.29
CA GLY A 72 9.67 -20.19 1.61
C GLY A 72 8.71 -20.00 0.45
N SER A 73 8.05 -18.85 0.41
CA SER A 73 6.98 -18.53 -0.55
C SER A 73 7.26 -17.19 -1.22
N VAL A 74 6.38 -16.78 -2.14
CA VAL A 74 6.50 -15.51 -2.86
C VAL A 74 5.18 -14.75 -2.79
N ALA A 75 5.24 -13.49 -2.37
CA ALA A 75 4.14 -12.54 -2.51
C ALA A 75 4.10 -12.01 -3.96
N LEU A 76 2.92 -12.04 -4.56
CA LEU A 76 2.67 -11.63 -5.94
C LEU A 76 2.01 -10.25 -5.93
N LEU A 77 2.79 -9.18 -6.07
CA LEU A 77 2.29 -7.81 -5.91
C LEU A 77 1.45 -7.32 -7.11
N GLU A 78 1.40 -8.10 -8.18
CA GLU A 78 0.44 -7.94 -9.28
C GLU A 78 -0.94 -8.59 -8.99
N GLN A 79 -1.04 -9.41 -7.93
CA GLN A 79 -2.26 -10.12 -7.55
C GLN A 79 -2.86 -9.52 -6.26
N LEU A 80 -3.13 -8.22 -6.31
CA LEU A 80 -3.76 -7.47 -5.23
C LEU A 80 -5.27 -7.65 -5.24
N ARG A 81 -5.88 -7.67 -4.06
CA ARG A 81 -7.33 -7.63 -3.92
C ARG A 81 -7.75 -6.94 -2.63
N THR A 82 -8.75 -6.08 -2.75
CA THR A 82 -9.53 -5.62 -1.60
C THR A 82 -10.57 -6.69 -1.26
N ILE A 83 -10.50 -7.24 -0.05
CA ILE A 83 -11.41 -8.26 0.44
C ILE A 83 -12.11 -7.80 1.70
N ASP A 84 -13.30 -8.33 1.96
CA ASP A 84 -13.93 -8.21 3.28
C ASP A 84 -13.12 -8.99 4.32
N LYS A 85 -12.96 -8.45 5.54
CA LYS A 85 -12.25 -9.14 6.63
C LYS A 85 -12.85 -10.50 6.98
N LEU A 86 -14.13 -10.75 6.68
CA LEU A 86 -14.77 -12.07 6.82
C LEU A 86 -14.13 -13.16 5.93
N ARG A 87 -13.38 -12.77 4.89
CA ARG A 87 -12.61 -13.70 4.06
C ARG A 87 -11.28 -14.11 4.70
N LEU A 88 -10.78 -13.35 5.69
CA LEU A 88 -9.63 -13.74 6.47
C LEU A 88 -9.99 -14.94 7.36
N ARG A 89 -8.99 -15.79 7.56
CA ARG A 89 -9.02 -16.96 8.44
C ARG A 89 -7.91 -16.80 9.49
N GLY A 90 -7.30 -17.90 9.92
CA GLY A 90 -6.22 -17.84 10.90
C GLY A 90 -5.06 -16.95 10.45
N ARG A 91 -4.56 -16.13 11.39
CA ARG A 91 -3.29 -15.41 11.23
C ARG A 91 -2.15 -16.43 11.18
N ALA A 92 -1.34 -16.37 10.13
CA ALA A 92 -0.18 -17.22 9.96
C ALA A 92 1.04 -16.62 10.66
N GLY A 93 1.30 -15.33 10.44
CA GLY A 93 2.47 -14.65 11.01
C GLY A 93 2.59 -13.21 10.56
N HIS A 94 3.83 -12.73 10.43
CA HIS A 94 4.15 -11.34 10.08
C HIS A 94 5.52 -11.28 9.40
N ILE A 95 5.69 -10.35 8.45
CA ILE A 95 7.00 -10.07 7.84
C ILE A 95 7.65 -8.83 8.45
N GLY A 96 8.97 -8.85 8.58
CA GLY A 96 9.74 -7.75 9.18
C GLY A 96 9.80 -6.49 8.32
N ALA A 97 10.29 -5.40 8.91
CA ALA A 97 10.39 -4.09 8.27
C ALA A 97 11.24 -4.10 6.99
N GLU A 98 12.35 -4.85 6.97
CA GLU A 98 13.21 -4.96 5.78
C GLU A 98 12.45 -5.59 4.60
N GLN A 99 11.75 -6.69 4.84
CA GLN A 99 10.91 -7.33 3.83
C GLN A 99 9.80 -6.39 3.36
N MET A 100 9.19 -5.63 4.28
CA MET A 100 8.15 -4.64 3.93
C MET A 100 8.68 -3.52 3.03
N ARG A 101 9.95 -3.12 3.13
CA ARG A 101 10.53 -2.14 2.17
C ARG A 101 10.59 -2.70 0.76
N LEU A 102 10.92 -3.98 0.60
CA LEU A 102 10.89 -4.65 -0.70
C LEU A 102 9.46 -4.72 -1.25
N VAL A 103 8.48 -5.00 -0.38
CA VAL A 103 7.05 -4.96 -0.73
C VAL A 103 6.64 -3.57 -1.20
N ASP A 104 7.08 -2.51 -0.52
CA ASP A 104 6.75 -1.13 -0.89
C ASP A 104 7.32 -0.76 -2.27
N ALA A 105 8.59 -1.10 -2.52
CA ALA A 105 9.21 -0.89 -3.82
C ALA A 105 8.51 -1.69 -4.93
N ALA A 106 8.19 -2.97 -4.67
CA ALA A 106 7.50 -3.83 -5.63
C ALA A 106 6.06 -3.36 -5.90
N LEU A 107 5.33 -2.89 -4.89
CA LEU A 107 4.02 -2.27 -5.05
C LEU A 107 4.09 -1.00 -5.89
N ALA A 108 5.10 -0.16 -5.66
CA ALA A 108 5.30 1.04 -6.45
C ALA A 108 5.52 0.70 -7.93
N VAL A 109 6.36 -0.30 -8.22
CA VAL A 109 6.55 -0.81 -9.59
C VAL A 109 5.24 -1.38 -10.16
N SER A 110 4.53 -2.22 -9.41
CA SER A 110 3.31 -2.89 -9.89
C SER A 110 2.17 -1.91 -10.19
N LEU A 111 2.11 -0.79 -9.47
CA LEU A 111 1.05 0.21 -9.59
C LEU A 111 1.50 1.44 -10.39
N GLY A 112 2.73 1.45 -10.92
CA GLY A 112 3.29 2.60 -11.65
C GLY A 112 3.47 3.85 -10.79
N LEU A 113 3.67 3.69 -9.47
CA LEU A 113 3.93 4.79 -8.55
C LEU A 113 5.42 5.13 -8.60
N LYS A 114 5.74 6.43 -8.54
CA LYS A 114 7.14 6.89 -8.44
C LYS A 114 7.69 6.45 -7.07
N GLY A 115 8.87 5.82 -7.09
CA GLY A 115 9.49 5.24 -5.91
C GLY A 115 10.13 6.28 -4.98
N PRO A 116 10.61 5.85 -3.80
CA PRO A 116 11.17 6.72 -2.76
C PRO A 116 12.53 7.37 -3.08
N GLY A 117 12.93 7.39 -4.36
CA GLY A 117 14.03 8.21 -4.88
C GLY A 117 13.56 9.54 -5.49
N ASP A 118 12.26 9.69 -5.72
CA ASP A 118 11.60 10.88 -6.27
C ASP A 118 10.63 11.49 -5.23
N ASP A 119 10.96 11.35 -3.94
CA ASP A 119 10.01 11.13 -2.84
C ASP A 119 9.20 12.37 -2.42
N PHE A 120 8.44 12.95 -3.35
CA PHE A 120 7.43 13.97 -3.09
C PHE A 120 6.22 13.79 -4.01
N MET A 121 5.02 13.90 -3.44
CA MET A 121 3.81 14.13 -4.20
C MET A 121 3.81 15.59 -4.66
N LEU A 122 3.74 15.84 -5.96
CA LEU A 122 3.47 17.18 -6.47
C LEU A 122 1.96 17.41 -6.42
N LEU A 123 1.51 18.29 -5.52
CA LEU A 123 0.09 18.61 -5.31
C LEU A 123 -0.13 20.12 -5.47
N THR A 124 -1.15 20.49 -6.22
CA THR A 124 -1.66 21.86 -6.25
C THR A 124 -2.56 22.06 -5.04
N LEU A 125 -2.15 22.87 -4.06
CA LEU A 125 -2.91 23.06 -2.81
C LEU A 125 -3.40 24.51 -2.67
N CYS A 126 -4.71 24.67 -2.43
CA CYS A 126 -5.23 25.95 -1.93
C CYS A 126 -4.76 26.20 -0.50
N ARG A 127 -4.82 27.46 -0.04
CA ARG A 127 -4.38 27.86 1.32
C ARG A 127 -4.91 26.96 2.44
N LYS A 128 -6.18 26.55 2.39
CA LYS A 128 -6.79 25.70 3.44
C LYS A 128 -6.29 24.26 3.40
N CYS A 129 -6.22 23.65 2.22
CA CYS A 129 -5.73 22.28 2.07
C CYS A 129 -4.24 22.21 2.41
N HIS A 130 -3.44 23.19 1.98
CA HIS A 130 -2.05 23.34 2.38
C HIS A 130 -1.88 23.34 3.90
N GLN A 131 -2.64 24.18 4.62
CA GLN A 131 -2.57 24.24 6.08
C GLN A 131 -2.85 22.87 6.72
N THR A 132 -3.82 22.10 6.20
CA THR A 132 -4.12 20.75 6.70
C THR A 132 -2.93 19.79 6.58
N PHE A 133 -2.12 19.89 5.52
CA PHE A 133 -0.90 19.07 5.40
C PHE A 133 0.20 19.59 6.33
N CYS A 134 0.35 20.91 6.51
CA CYS A 134 1.35 21.48 7.42
C CYS A 134 1.04 21.21 8.90
N ASP A 135 -0.24 21.14 9.27
CA ASP A 135 -0.68 20.85 10.64
C ASP A 135 -0.57 19.34 10.97
N SER A 136 -0.31 18.49 9.97
CA SER A 136 -0.14 17.06 10.16
C SER A 136 1.33 16.71 10.44
N ASP A 137 1.55 15.88 11.47
CA ASP A 137 2.88 15.33 11.76
C ASP A 137 3.34 14.28 10.73
N ASP A 138 2.43 13.84 9.84
CA ASP A 138 2.71 12.80 8.85
C ASP A 138 3.41 13.33 7.59
N TYR A 139 3.47 14.66 7.39
CA TYR A 139 3.92 15.25 6.14
C TYR A 139 4.92 16.39 6.32
N LEU A 140 5.79 16.54 5.34
CA LEU A 140 6.56 17.74 5.09
C LEU A 140 6.07 18.34 3.77
N VAL A 141 5.92 19.66 3.75
CA VAL A 141 5.34 20.38 2.61
C VAL A 141 6.25 21.54 2.26
N TRP A 142 6.65 21.65 1.00
CA TRP A 142 7.41 22.80 0.51
C TRP A 142 6.91 23.22 -0.86
N ARG A 143 7.11 24.50 -1.15
CA ARG A 143 6.75 25.08 -2.45
C ARG A 143 7.55 24.39 -3.56
N ALA A 144 6.87 23.96 -4.62
CA ALA A 144 7.52 23.33 -5.77
C ALA A 144 8.17 24.37 -6.69
N ASP A 145 7.49 25.49 -6.89
CA ASP A 145 7.94 26.64 -7.68
C ASP A 145 7.55 27.96 -6.98
N PHE A 146 8.55 28.80 -6.71
CA PHE A 146 8.37 30.11 -6.08
C PHE A 146 8.00 31.21 -7.08
N GLU A 147 8.24 31.00 -8.38
CA GLU A 147 7.94 31.94 -9.46
C GLU A 147 6.58 31.70 -10.11
N GLN A 148 5.83 30.68 -9.66
CA GLN A 148 4.50 30.36 -10.18
C GLN A 148 3.52 31.55 -10.04
N GLU A 149 3.20 32.20 -11.16
CA GLU A 149 2.24 33.30 -11.23
C GLU A 149 0.79 32.81 -11.33
N GLN A 150 0.57 31.72 -12.08
CA GLN A 150 -0.76 31.18 -12.35
C GLN A 150 -1.17 30.14 -11.31
N ARG A 151 -2.38 30.30 -10.77
CA ARG A 151 -2.95 29.40 -9.76
C ARG A 151 -3.91 28.40 -10.40
N GLU A 152 -3.65 27.12 -10.20
CA GLU A 152 -4.45 26.02 -10.75
C GLU A 152 -5.47 25.48 -9.73
N PRO A 153 -6.52 24.74 -10.16
CA PRO A 153 -7.46 24.11 -9.24
C PRO A 153 -6.78 23.19 -8.22
N CYS A 154 -7.17 23.31 -6.95
CA CYS A 154 -6.61 22.52 -5.86
C CYS A 154 -6.90 21.03 -6.04
N THR A 155 -5.86 20.19 -6.03
CA THR A 155 -5.93 18.73 -6.18
C THR A 155 -6.83 18.06 -5.13
N ILE A 156 -6.94 18.65 -3.93
CA ILE A 156 -7.65 18.03 -2.80
C ILE A 156 -9.13 18.39 -2.76
N CYS A 157 -9.47 19.67 -2.97
CA CYS A 157 -10.84 20.14 -2.80
C CYS A 157 -11.54 20.52 -4.10
N ASN A 158 -10.81 20.64 -5.21
CA ASN A 158 -11.27 21.01 -6.55
C ASN A 158 -12.24 22.22 -6.63
N THR A 159 -12.24 23.08 -5.61
CA THR A 159 -13.19 24.22 -5.46
C THR A 159 -12.49 25.57 -5.33
N ARG A 160 -11.19 25.57 -5.07
CA ARG A 160 -10.35 26.75 -4.89
C ARG A 160 -9.09 26.58 -5.71
N THR A 161 -8.48 27.66 -6.12
CA THR A 161 -7.18 27.60 -6.79
C THR A 161 -6.04 27.64 -5.77
N GLY A 162 -4.89 27.08 -6.15
CA GLY A 162 -3.74 26.86 -5.30
C GLY A 162 -2.44 27.02 -6.06
N TYR A 163 -1.37 26.54 -5.42
CA TYR A 163 -0.05 26.51 -6.01
C TYR A 163 0.55 25.13 -5.82
N ASP A 164 1.63 24.84 -6.53
CA ASP A 164 2.23 23.53 -6.48
C ASP A 164 3.17 23.39 -5.29
N TYR A 165 2.96 22.29 -4.57
CA TYR A 165 3.76 21.88 -3.42
C TYR A 165 4.28 20.49 -3.64
N LYS A 166 5.52 20.29 -3.22
CA LYS A 166 6.09 18.98 -3.00
C LYS A 166 5.71 18.56 -1.59
N VAL A 167 4.97 17.47 -1.48
CA VAL A 167 4.48 16.90 -0.23
C VAL A 167 5.15 15.55 -0.01
N VAL A 168 5.93 15.46 1.05
CA VAL A 168 6.69 14.27 1.41
C VAL A 168 6.10 13.69 2.67
N ARG A 169 5.95 12.38 2.71
CA ARG A 169 5.50 11.71 3.92
C ARG A 169 6.69 11.51 4.86
N ARG A 170 6.53 11.83 6.14
CA ARG A 170 7.52 11.53 7.18
C ARG A 170 7.58 10.04 7.49
#